data_AF-A0A146LIB8-F1
#
_entry.id   AF-A0A146LIB8-F1
#
_cell.length_a   1.000
_cell.length_b   1.000
_cell.length_c   1.000
_cell.angle_alpha   90.00
_cell.angle_beta   90.00
_cell.angle_gamma   90.00
#
_symmetry.space_group_name_H-M   'P 1'
#
loop_
_entity.id
_entity.type
_entity.pdbx_description
1 polymer ?
#
loop_
_entity_poly.entity_id
_entity_poly.type
_entity_poly.pdbx_seq_one_letter_code
_entity_poly.pdbx_strand_id
1 'polypeptide(L)'
;MQQNLITAQLVKSEADTSSLWQPGLSKTWSEITVKGPSHSYTFNHKGEQLFGGPVEDLYPSNLDAKENAPYTTSEGGHHFKNTADAVVERVWYTSGGRGIRVSEETPLFIESNDERLVLSAKNELPYPTSNPLVSSRITMVVEENVKKAWIAMNANLKKISPPEISVRKAMISTWVAFKRDITQQKVIDFAKTIKSKQLDIGIIGVDDGWETCYGSQIFDKTKFPDPKAMV
;
A
#
# COMPACT_ATOMS: atom_id res chain seq x y z
N MET A 1 -20.69 -26.26 1.90
CA MET A 1 -20.14 -25.14 2.69
C MET A 1 -18.76 -25.55 3.18
N GLN A 2 -17.73 -25.23 2.41
CA GLN A 2 -16.34 -25.50 2.78
C GLN A 2 -16.00 -24.51 3.90
N GLN A 3 -15.61 -25.01 5.07
CA GLN A 3 -15.31 -24.18 6.24
C GLN A 3 -14.12 -23.26 5.92
N ASN A 4 -14.24 -21.98 6.30
CA ASN A 4 -13.21 -20.92 6.22
C ASN A 4 -11.97 -21.25 7.08
N LEU A 5 -11.25 -22.32 6.75
CA LEU A 5 -10.05 -22.76 7.45
C LEU A 5 -8.83 -21.99 6.90
N ILE A 6 -8.34 -21.04 7.68
CA ILE A 6 -7.00 -20.47 7.50
C ILE A 6 -5.99 -21.49 8.02
N THR A 7 -4.95 -21.80 7.27
CA THR A 7 -3.87 -22.69 7.75
C THR A 7 -2.55 -21.93 7.81
N ALA A 8 -2.16 -21.37 8.95
CA ALA A 8 -0.82 -20.82 9.07
C ALA A 8 0.19 -21.96 9.25
N GLN A 9 1.13 -22.12 8.31
CA GLN A 9 2.22 -23.09 8.39
C GLN A 9 3.48 -22.42 8.90
N LEU A 10 3.92 -22.71 10.12
CA LEU A 10 5.23 -22.28 10.59
C LEU A 10 6.32 -23.14 9.93
N VAL A 11 6.90 -22.64 8.84
CA VAL A 11 8.05 -23.31 8.18
C VAL A 11 9.33 -22.96 8.94
N LYS A 12 9.84 -23.86 9.79
CA LYS A 12 11.12 -23.67 10.51
C LYS A 12 12.36 -23.99 9.66
N SER A 13 12.16 -24.69 8.54
CA SER A 13 13.10 -25.00 7.46
C SER A 13 12.31 -25.71 6.34
N GLU A 14 12.86 -25.82 5.12
CA GLU A 14 12.21 -26.51 3.98
C GLU A 14 11.74 -27.95 4.28
N ALA A 15 12.17 -28.56 5.39
CA ALA A 15 11.88 -29.94 5.77
C ALA A 15 10.93 -30.10 6.98
N ASP A 16 10.52 -29.04 7.69
CA ASP A 16 9.69 -29.16 8.90
C ASP A 16 8.26 -28.65 8.68
N THR A 17 7.32 -29.59 8.51
CA THR A 17 5.88 -29.34 8.28
C THR A 17 5.03 -29.47 9.56
N SER A 18 5.65 -29.65 10.72
CA SER A 18 5.00 -30.24 11.90
C SER A 18 4.23 -29.28 12.83
N SER A 19 4.01 -28.02 12.47
CA SER A 19 3.14 -27.12 13.26
C SER A 19 2.16 -26.35 12.38
N LEU A 20 1.13 -27.06 11.93
CA LEU A 20 -0.09 -26.46 11.39
C LEU A 20 -0.83 -25.78 12.54
N TRP A 21 -0.79 -24.44 12.60
CA TRP A 21 -1.73 -23.69 13.43
C TRP A 21 -3.05 -23.58 12.68
N GLN A 22 -4.09 -24.20 13.24
CA GLN A 22 -5.46 -24.05 12.76
C GLN A 22 -6.18 -23.08 13.72
N PRO A 23 -6.61 -21.90 13.27
CA PRO A 23 -7.53 -21.08 14.03
C PRO A 23 -8.80 -21.91 14.22
N GLY A 24 -9.08 -22.28 15.47
CA GLY A 24 -10.42 -22.63 15.87
C GLY A 24 -11.38 -21.50 15.46
N LEU A 25 -12.61 -21.87 15.08
CA LEU A 25 -13.73 -21.01 14.70
C LEU A 25 -14.10 -19.97 15.77
N SER A 26 -13.21 -19.03 16.02
CA SER A 26 -13.32 -18.05 17.08
C SER A 26 -13.28 -16.68 16.45
N LYS A 27 -14.29 -15.86 16.77
CA LYS A 27 -14.37 -14.42 16.47
C LYS A 27 -13.31 -13.60 17.23
N THR A 28 -12.13 -14.16 17.43
CA THR A 28 -11.05 -13.57 18.23
C THR A 28 -9.91 -13.18 17.32
N TRP A 29 -9.52 -11.91 17.45
CA TRP A 29 -8.21 -11.43 17.04
C TRP A 29 -7.14 -12.41 17.52
N SER A 30 -6.36 -12.92 16.58
CA SER A 30 -5.15 -13.65 16.89
C SER A 30 -3.96 -12.81 16.47
N GLU A 31 -3.12 -12.47 17.43
CA GLU A 31 -1.79 -11.94 17.18
C GLU A 31 -0.78 -13.07 17.35
N ILE A 32 0.04 -13.28 16.34
CA ILE A 32 1.09 -14.30 16.34
C ILE A 32 2.44 -13.60 16.22
N THR A 33 3.33 -13.84 17.18
CA THR A 33 4.72 -13.42 17.11
C THR A 33 5.62 -14.64 16.99
N VAL A 34 6.43 -14.68 15.94
CA VAL A 34 7.40 -15.75 15.68
C VAL A 34 8.79 -15.14 15.59
N LYS A 35 9.77 -15.83 16.17
CA LYS A 35 11.19 -15.51 16.04
C LYS A 35 11.95 -16.74 15.55
N GLY A 36 12.75 -16.60 14.50
CA GLY A 36 13.50 -17.70 13.90
C GLY A 36 14.53 -17.19 12.89
N PRO A 37 15.31 -18.08 12.24
CA PRO A 37 16.21 -17.68 11.15
C PRO A 37 15.44 -17.16 9.94
N SER A 38 14.33 -17.81 9.62
CA SER A 38 13.27 -17.38 8.70
C SER A 38 12.02 -18.20 8.99
N HIS A 39 10.86 -17.72 8.55
CA HIS A 39 9.60 -18.46 8.64
C HIS A 39 8.57 -17.88 7.67
N SER A 40 7.57 -18.69 7.32
CA SER A 40 6.51 -18.28 6.39
C SER A 40 5.13 -18.56 6.95
N TYR A 41 4.09 -18.05 6.29
CA TYR A 41 2.68 -18.28 6.60
C TYR A 41 1.92 -18.45 5.28
N THR A 42 1.22 -19.58 5.09
CA THR A 42 0.52 -19.90 3.84
C THR A 42 -1.00 -19.77 3.97
N PHE A 43 -1.58 -18.72 3.42
CA PHE A 43 -3.01 -18.48 3.41
C PHE A 43 -3.65 -19.00 2.13
N ASN A 44 -4.24 -20.19 2.20
CA ASN A 44 -5.04 -20.72 1.10
C ASN A 44 -6.35 -19.94 0.96
N HIS A 45 -6.67 -19.55 -0.28
CA HIS A 45 -7.91 -18.87 -0.64
C HIS A 45 -8.49 -19.38 -1.96
N LYS A 46 -8.09 -20.58 -2.41
CA LYS A 46 -8.66 -21.22 -3.60
C LYS A 46 -10.19 -21.19 -3.56
N GLY A 47 -10.79 -20.62 -4.60
CA GLY A 47 -12.25 -20.41 -4.70
C GLY A 47 -12.75 -19.09 -4.10
N GLU A 48 -11.88 -18.25 -3.55
CA GLU A 48 -12.14 -16.89 -3.08
C GLU A 48 -11.25 -15.88 -3.79
N GLN A 49 -11.71 -14.63 -3.87
CA GLN A 49 -10.90 -13.51 -4.37
C GLN A 49 -10.04 -12.94 -3.24
N LEU A 50 -8.82 -12.51 -3.57
CA LEU A 50 -7.90 -11.83 -2.67
C LEU A 50 -7.93 -10.32 -2.93
N PHE A 51 -7.94 -9.51 -1.89
CA PHE A 51 -7.96 -8.05 -1.96
C PHE A 51 -6.88 -7.46 -1.04
N GLY A 52 -6.57 -6.18 -1.23
CA GLY A 52 -5.51 -5.50 -0.48
C GLY A 52 -4.14 -5.85 -1.03
N GLY A 53 -3.11 -5.77 -0.19
CA GLY A 53 -1.74 -5.95 -0.62
C GLY A 53 -1.19 -4.72 -1.36
N PRO A 54 -0.40 -4.90 -2.42
CA PRO A 54 0.10 -3.79 -3.21
C PRO A 54 -1.04 -3.10 -3.98
N VAL A 55 -0.91 -1.81 -4.20
CA VAL A 55 -1.81 -1.06 -5.09
C VAL A 55 -1.34 -1.26 -6.52
N GLU A 56 -2.12 -2.02 -7.28
CA GLU A 56 -1.83 -2.40 -8.67
C GLU A 56 -2.98 -2.06 -9.62
N ASP A 57 -2.67 -2.04 -10.91
CA ASP A 57 -3.67 -1.91 -11.99
C ASP A 57 -4.44 -3.23 -12.24
N LEU A 58 -4.00 -4.34 -11.62
CA LEU A 58 -4.72 -5.62 -11.62
C LEU A 58 -5.57 -5.76 -10.35
N TYR A 59 -6.86 -6.07 -10.55
CA TYR A 59 -7.80 -6.30 -9.47
C TYR A 59 -8.77 -7.42 -9.83
N PRO A 60 -9.06 -8.39 -8.93
CA PRO A 60 -8.57 -8.51 -7.55
C PRO A 60 -7.11 -8.97 -7.45
N SER A 61 -6.49 -8.80 -6.27
CA SER A 61 -5.05 -8.98 -6.04
C SER A 61 -4.53 -10.39 -6.32
N ASN A 62 -5.38 -11.41 -6.37
CA ASN A 62 -4.98 -12.77 -6.78
C ASN A 62 -4.65 -12.89 -8.28
N LEU A 63 -4.99 -11.89 -9.09
CA LEU A 63 -4.55 -11.80 -10.49
C LEU A 63 -3.10 -11.30 -10.62
N ASP A 64 -2.59 -10.64 -9.58
CA ASP A 64 -1.22 -10.17 -9.51
C ASP A 64 -0.33 -11.24 -8.85
N ALA A 65 0.23 -12.11 -9.69
CA ALA A 65 1.06 -13.21 -9.24
C ALA A 65 2.45 -12.70 -8.83
N LYS A 66 2.84 -13.00 -7.59
CA LYS A 66 4.15 -12.62 -7.03
C LYS A 66 4.94 -13.87 -6.65
N GLU A 67 6.25 -13.81 -6.87
CA GLU A 67 7.20 -14.90 -6.65
C GLU A 67 8.39 -14.37 -5.84
N ASN A 68 8.35 -14.64 -4.54
CA ASN A 68 9.33 -14.25 -3.53
C ASN A 68 9.72 -12.75 -3.64
N ALA A 69 8.71 -11.90 -3.81
CA ALA A 69 8.90 -10.47 -3.97
C ALA A 69 9.17 -9.81 -2.60
N PRO A 70 10.25 -9.02 -2.43
CA PRO A 70 10.43 -8.23 -1.22
C PRO A 70 9.32 -7.19 -1.13
N TYR A 71 8.67 -7.09 0.03
CA TYR A 71 7.51 -6.24 0.25
C TYR A 71 7.93 -4.81 0.64
N THR A 72 8.55 -4.14 -0.33
CA THR A 72 9.07 -2.78 -0.29
C THR A 72 8.56 -1.99 -1.48
N THR A 73 8.31 -0.70 -1.31
CA THR A 73 7.97 0.18 -2.44
C THR A 73 9.07 0.16 -3.50
N SER A 74 8.69 -0.08 -4.75
CA SER A 74 9.62 0.01 -5.89
C SER A 74 8.92 0.57 -7.12
N GLU A 75 9.67 0.85 -8.19
CA GLU A 75 9.10 1.15 -9.52
C GLU A 75 8.53 -0.11 -10.22
N GLY A 76 8.37 -1.22 -9.47
CA GLY A 76 7.73 -2.45 -9.92
C GLY A 76 6.27 -2.27 -10.31
N GLY A 77 5.73 -3.30 -10.95
CA GLY A 77 4.33 -3.45 -11.29
C GLY A 77 4.04 -4.91 -11.65
N HIS A 78 2.80 -5.26 -11.97
CA HIS A 78 2.37 -6.63 -12.27
C HIS A 78 3.19 -7.41 -13.33
N HIS A 79 3.96 -6.73 -14.17
CA HIS A 79 4.90 -7.39 -15.11
C HIS A 79 6.12 -8.03 -14.42
N PHE A 80 6.43 -7.61 -13.19
CA PHE A 80 7.56 -8.05 -12.40
C PHE A 80 7.07 -8.83 -11.17
N LYS A 81 7.22 -10.15 -11.24
CA LYS A 81 6.77 -11.04 -10.15
C LYS A 81 7.64 -10.95 -8.90
N ASN A 82 8.88 -10.46 -9.02
CA ASN A 82 9.90 -10.47 -7.97
C ASN A 82 10.13 -9.10 -7.31
N THR A 83 9.24 -8.13 -7.54
CA THR A 83 9.26 -6.83 -6.86
C THR A 83 7.88 -6.56 -6.27
N ALA A 84 7.84 -5.80 -5.18
CA ALA A 84 6.59 -5.19 -4.72
C ALA A 84 6.44 -3.79 -5.28
N ASP A 85 5.22 -3.28 -5.25
CA ASP A 85 4.82 -2.24 -6.18
C ASP A 85 4.92 -0.82 -5.61
N ALA A 86 4.43 0.17 -6.34
CA ALA A 86 4.59 1.59 -6.03
C ALA A 86 4.06 1.97 -4.64
N VAL A 87 2.97 1.33 -4.19
CA VAL A 87 2.41 1.49 -2.84
C VAL A 87 2.11 0.12 -2.26
N VAL A 88 2.68 -0.18 -1.09
CA VAL A 88 2.53 -1.48 -0.42
C VAL A 88 1.76 -1.34 0.88
N GLU A 89 0.53 -1.86 0.93
CA GLU A 89 -0.21 -2.00 2.19
C GLU A 89 -0.04 -3.41 2.73
N ARG A 90 0.39 -3.55 3.99
CA ARG A 90 0.64 -4.86 4.63
C ARG A 90 -0.64 -5.49 5.17
N VAL A 91 -1.73 -5.39 4.40
CA VAL A 91 -3.04 -5.91 4.77
C VAL A 91 -3.72 -6.57 3.58
N TRP A 92 -4.23 -7.78 3.78
CA TRP A 92 -4.93 -8.57 2.77
C TRP A 92 -6.29 -9.01 3.28
N TYR A 93 -7.23 -9.20 2.37
CA TYR A 93 -8.56 -9.70 2.66
C TYR A 93 -8.98 -10.76 1.67
N THR A 94 -9.82 -11.70 2.09
CA THR A 94 -10.47 -12.63 1.16
C THR A 94 -11.95 -12.34 1.04
N SER A 95 -12.56 -12.68 -0.10
CA SER A 95 -14.01 -12.55 -0.29
C SER A 95 -14.83 -13.31 0.75
N GLY A 96 -14.29 -14.42 1.29
CA GLY A 96 -14.87 -15.22 2.38
C GLY A 96 -14.77 -14.59 3.76
N GLY A 97 -14.25 -13.36 3.90
CA GLY A 97 -14.28 -12.59 5.15
C GLY A 97 -13.07 -12.78 6.04
N ARG A 98 -11.93 -13.16 5.49
CA ARG A 98 -10.67 -13.17 6.23
C ARG A 98 -9.95 -11.84 6.06
N GLY A 99 -9.30 -11.34 7.11
CA GLY A 99 -8.39 -10.21 7.06
C GLY A 99 -7.07 -10.56 7.72
N ILE A 100 -5.95 -10.21 7.09
CA ILE A 100 -4.59 -10.51 7.54
C ILE A 100 -3.78 -9.22 7.50
N ARG A 101 -3.10 -8.86 8.57
CA ARG A 101 -2.17 -7.72 8.62
C ARG A 101 -0.81 -8.17 9.15
N VAL A 102 0.25 -7.75 8.48
CA VAL A 102 1.63 -7.96 8.92
C VAL A 102 2.18 -6.64 9.45
N SER A 103 2.94 -6.66 10.54
CA SER A 103 3.55 -5.45 11.08
C SER A 103 4.58 -4.85 10.12
N GLU A 104 4.75 -3.53 10.19
CA GLU A 104 5.66 -2.77 9.29
C GLU A 104 7.12 -3.16 9.51
N GLU A 105 7.47 -3.58 10.72
CA GLU A 105 8.85 -3.95 11.10
C GLU A 105 9.25 -5.33 10.58
N THR A 106 8.32 -6.12 10.03
CA THR A 106 8.61 -7.46 9.52
C THR A 106 9.37 -7.37 8.18
N PRO A 107 10.57 -7.94 8.05
CA PRO A 107 11.27 -8.11 6.76
C PRO A 107 10.51 -9.09 5.87
N LEU A 108 9.56 -8.58 5.08
CA LEU A 108 8.50 -9.37 4.49
C LEU A 108 8.78 -9.65 3.02
N PHE A 109 8.64 -10.90 2.61
CA PHE A 109 8.55 -11.32 1.23
C PHE A 109 7.19 -11.94 0.99
N ILE A 110 6.68 -11.81 -0.23
CA ILE A 110 5.38 -12.38 -0.61
C ILE A 110 5.49 -13.33 -1.80
N GLU A 111 4.66 -14.36 -1.77
CA GLU A 111 4.27 -15.12 -2.95
C GLU A 111 2.75 -15.10 -3.04
N SER A 112 2.19 -14.89 -4.22
CA SER A 112 0.74 -14.78 -4.40
C SER A 112 0.34 -15.38 -5.74
N ASN A 113 -0.80 -16.07 -5.77
CA ASN A 113 -1.45 -16.56 -6.99
C ASN A 113 -2.97 -16.69 -6.79
N ASP A 114 -3.65 -17.40 -7.68
CA ASP A 114 -5.09 -17.63 -7.65
C ASP A 114 -5.56 -18.57 -6.52
N GLU A 115 -4.65 -19.28 -5.86
CA GLU A 115 -4.96 -20.27 -4.83
C GLU A 115 -4.49 -19.88 -3.43
N ARG A 116 -3.38 -19.15 -3.31
CA ARG A 116 -2.72 -18.88 -2.02
C ARG A 116 -1.94 -17.57 -1.98
N LEU A 117 -1.83 -17.03 -0.78
CA LEU A 117 -0.90 -15.99 -0.37
C LEU A 117 0.10 -16.56 0.63
N VAL A 118 1.40 -16.41 0.37
CA VAL A 118 2.49 -16.79 1.27
C VAL A 118 3.17 -15.53 1.78
N LEU A 119 3.29 -15.39 3.10
CA LEU A 119 3.95 -14.27 3.76
C LEU A 119 5.20 -14.79 4.46
N SER A 120 6.37 -14.35 4.03
CA SER A 120 7.66 -14.90 4.47
C SER A 120 8.46 -13.83 5.20
N ALA A 121 8.86 -14.08 6.44
CA ALA A 121 9.75 -13.22 7.20
C ALA A 121 11.20 -13.70 7.02
N LYS A 122 12.06 -12.84 6.45
CA LYS A 122 13.46 -13.16 6.13
C LYS A 122 14.36 -11.93 6.24
N ASN A 123 15.49 -12.05 6.93
CA ASN A 123 16.54 -11.02 6.96
C ASN A 123 17.44 -11.15 5.71
N GLU A 124 16.86 -10.88 4.55
CA GLU A 124 17.49 -10.89 3.23
C GLU A 124 17.36 -9.52 2.56
N LEU A 125 18.26 -9.18 1.63
CA LEU A 125 18.18 -7.93 0.88
C LEU A 125 16.80 -7.80 0.20
N PRO A 126 16.14 -6.63 0.23
CA PRO A 126 16.67 -5.31 0.62
C PRO A 126 16.59 -4.98 2.12
N TYR A 127 16.15 -5.92 2.96
CA TYR A 127 16.08 -5.71 4.40
C TYR A 127 17.45 -5.89 5.09
N PRO A 128 17.62 -5.39 6.32
CA PRO A 128 18.83 -5.62 7.09
C PRO A 128 19.14 -7.11 7.28
N THR A 129 20.37 -7.50 6.96
CA THR A 129 20.85 -8.90 7.01
C THR A 129 21.75 -9.20 8.20
N SER A 130 22.06 -8.20 9.04
CA SER A 130 23.02 -8.30 10.13
C SER A 130 22.54 -9.16 11.30
N ASN A 131 21.22 -9.29 11.48
CA ASN A 131 20.65 -10.10 12.53
C ASN A 131 20.35 -11.52 11.99
N PRO A 132 20.85 -12.59 12.62
CA PRO A 132 20.52 -13.95 12.21
C PRO A 132 19.08 -14.36 12.54
N LEU A 133 18.37 -13.58 13.37
CA LEU A 133 16.99 -13.86 13.75
C LEU A 133 16.05 -12.76 13.22
N VAL A 134 14.99 -13.18 12.55
CA VAL A 134 13.86 -12.34 12.16
C VAL A 134 12.72 -12.53 13.14
N SER A 135 11.98 -11.45 13.41
CA SER A 135 10.71 -11.51 14.13
C SER A 135 9.60 -10.97 13.25
N SER A 136 8.43 -11.60 13.29
CA SER A 136 7.23 -11.09 12.63
C SER A 136 6.07 -11.01 13.59
N ARG A 137 5.18 -10.04 13.38
CA ARG A 137 3.88 -10.01 14.04
C ARG A 137 2.78 -10.01 12.98
N ILE A 138 1.87 -10.98 13.07
CA ILE A 138 0.71 -11.09 12.19
C ILE A 138 -0.56 -10.98 13.02
N THR A 139 -1.49 -10.16 12.54
CA THR A 139 -2.83 -10.00 13.08
C THR A 139 -3.84 -10.57 12.09
N MET A 140 -4.79 -11.36 12.56
CA MET A 140 -5.83 -11.95 11.73
C MET A 140 -7.22 -11.74 12.31
N VAL A 141 -8.20 -11.66 11.41
CA VAL A 141 -9.63 -11.65 11.72
C VAL A 141 -10.39 -12.55 10.75
N VAL A 142 -11.44 -13.20 11.24
CA VAL A 142 -12.39 -13.95 10.42
C VAL A 142 -13.78 -13.44 10.70
N GLU A 143 -14.44 -13.00 9.65
CA GLU A 143 -15.77 -12.39 9.63
C GLU A 143 -16.64 -13.07 8.57
N GLU A 144 -17.91 -12.69 8.51
CA GLU A 144 -18.87 -13.30 7.57
C GLU A 144 -18.60 -12.95 6.10
N ASN A 145 -17.93 -11.83 5.83
CA ASN A 145 -17.59 -11.37 4.48
C ASN A 145 -16.49 -10.30 4.51
N VAL A 146 -15.94 -9.99 3.34
CA VAL A 146 -14.84 -9.03 3.16
C VAL A 146 -15.13 -7.64 3.77
N LYS A 147 -16.38 -7.16 3.69
CA LYS A 147 -16.76 -5.85 4.25
C LYS A 147 -16.63 -5.84 5.77
N LYS A 148 -17.14 -6.87 6.45
CA LYS A 148 -17.01 -6.99 7.91
C LYS A 148 -15.54 -7.17 8.32
N ALA A 149 -14.77 -7.97 7.58
CA ALA A 149 -13.33 -8.14 7.82
C ALA A 149 -12.56 -6.81 7.72
N TRP A 150 -12.85 -6.02 6.69
CA TRP A 150 -12.25 -4.69 6.51
C TRP A 150 -12.63 -3.74 7.63
N ILE A 151 -13.91 -3.70 8.04
CA ILE A 151 -14.35 -2.86 9.16
C ILE A 151 -13.64 -3.25 10.45
N ALA A 152 -13.55 -4.55 10.75
CA ALA A 152 -12.87 -5.04 11.94
C ALA A 152 -11.39 -4.67 11.95
N MET A 153 -10.67 -4.94 10.85
CA MET A 153 -9.24 -4.63 10.70
C MET A 153 -8.92 -3.12 10.81
N ASN A 154 -9.88 -2.27 10.48
CA ASN A 154 -9.72 -0.81 10.43
C ASN A 154 -10.54 -0.06 11.50
N ALA A 155 -11.07 -0.76 12.50
CA ALA A 155 -11.93 -0.18 13.54
C ALA A 155 -11.26 0.99 14.30
N ASN A 156 -9.93 0.94 14.43
CA ASN A 156 -9.12 1.93 15.15
C ASN A 156 -8.47 2.98 14.23
N LEU A 157 -8.72 2.95 12.91
CA LEU A 157 -8.17 3.96 12.03
C LEU A 157 -8.81 5.32 12.31
N LYS A 158 -7.97 6.33 12.54
CA LYS A 158 -8.42 7.71 12.67
C LYS A 158 -9.00 8.17 11.34
N LYS A 159 -10.31 8.46 11.33
CA LYS A 159 -10.98 9.04 10.18
C LYS A 159 -10.73 10.54 10.15
N ILE A 160 -9.88 11.00 9.25
CA ILE A 160 -9.64 12.42 8.98
C ILE A 160 -10.41 12.76 7.71
N SER A 161 -11.30 13.74 7.79
CA SER A 161 -11.93 14.28 6.59
C SER A 161 -10.93 15.24 5.92
N PRO A 162 -10.70 15.12 4.60
CA PRO A 162 -9.92 16.13 3.88
C PRO A 162 -10.65 17.49 3.93
N PRO A 163 -9.94 18.61 3.67
CA PRO A 163 -10.57 19.91 3.49
C PRO A 163 -11.70 19.83 2.47
N GLU A 164 -12.82 20.49 2.76
CA GLU A 164 -14.03 20.45 1.93
C GLU A 164 -13.75 20.82 0.45
N ILE A 165 -12.86 21.79 0.22
CA ILE A 165 -12.48 22.25 -1.11
C ILE A 165 -11.87 21.13 -1.96
N SER A 166 -11.08 20.22 -1.36
CA SER A 166 -10.44 19.12 -2.06
C SER A 166 -11.41 18.03 -2.51
N VAL A 167 -12.62 17.99 -1.95
CA VAL A 167 -13.68 17.05 -2.33
C VAL A 167 -14.70 17.72 -3.25
N ARG A 168 -15.00 19.00 -3.02
CA ARG A 168 -16.07 19.72 -3.73
C ARG A 168 -15.63 20.37 -5.02
N LYS A 169 -14.35 20.68 -5.17
CA LYS A 169 -13.83 21.45 -6.31
C LYS A 169 -12.79 20.66 -7.07
N ALA A 170 -12.74 20.88 -8.38
CA ALA A 170 -11.70 20.28 -9.20
C ALA A 170 -10.32 20.85 -8.84
N MET A 171 -9.29 20.02 -9.00
CA MET A 171 -7.89 20.42 -8.94
C MET A 171 -7.30 20.41 -10.35
N ILE A 172 -6.40 21.35 -10.65
CA ILE A 172 -5.65 21.38 -11.90
C ILE A 172 -4.17 21.60 -11.62
N SER A 173 -3.31 20.85 -12.33
CA SER A 173 -1.87 21.05 -12.27
C SER A 173 -1.39 21.95 -13.39
N THR A 174 -0.42 22.83 -13.10
CA THR A 174 0.25 23.65 -14.12
C THR A 174 1.06 22.81 -15.10
N TRP A 175 1.39 21.56 -14.79
CA TRP A 175 2.10 20.64 -15.70
C TRP A 175 1.38 20.46 -17.03
N VAL A 176 0.05 20.37 -17.01
CA VAL A 176 -0.77 20.15 -18.21
C VAL A 176 -0.64 21.33 -19.19
N ALA A 177 -0.48 22.55 -18.67
CA ALA A 177 -0.41 23.77 -19.46
C ALA A 177 1.02 24.21 -19.81
N PHE A 178 1.96 24.08 -18.87
CA PHE A 178 3.26 24.76 -18.93
C PHE A 178 4.47 23.85 -18.79
N LYS A 179 4.27 22.56 -18.43
CA LYS A 179 5.37 21.63 -18.11
C LYS A 179 6.31 22.22 -17.05
N ARG A 180 7.55 22.55 -17.42
CA ARG A 180 8.58 23.08 -16.51
C ARG A 180 8.78 24.59 -16.61
N ASP A 181 8.30 25.21 -17.69
CA ASP A 181 8.43 26.64 -17.92
C ASP A 181 7.28 27.40 -17.21
N ILE A 182 7.25 27.27 -15.89
CA ILE A 182 6.28 27.92 -15.01
C ILE A 182 6.91 29.13 -14.31
N THR A 183 6.14 30.21 -14.16
CA THR A 183 6.55 31.41 -13.41
C THR A 183 5.38 31.90 -12.57
N GLN A 184 5.65 32.74 -11.58
CA GLN A 184 4.61 33.38 -10.77
C GLN A 184 3.54 34.07 -11.62
N GLN A 185 3.95 34.81 -12.66
CA GLN A 185 3.01 35.49 -13.55
C GLN A 185 2.13 34.49 -14.32
N LYS A 186 2.71 33.39 -14.82
CA LYS A 186 1.96 32.33 -15.52
C LYS A 186 0.92 31.67 -14.60
N VAL A 187 1.26 31.42 -13.34
CA VAL A 187 0.30 30.88 -12.35
C VAL A 187 -0.86 31.85 -12.13
N ILE A 188 -0.56 33.14 -11.94
CA ILE A 188 -1.58 34.18 -11.74
C ILE A 188 -2.50 34.30 -12.94
N ASP A 189 -1.94 34.32 -14.16
CA ASP A 189 -2.73 34.45 -15.39
C ASP A 189 -3.57 33.20 -15.67
N PHE A 190 -3.05 32.03 -15.29
CA PHE A 190 -3.81 30.79 -15.34
C PHE A 190 -5.00 30.81 -14.37
N ALA A 191 -4.81 31.26 -13.13
CA ALA A 191 -5.88 31.43 -12.15
C ALA A 191 -6.94 32.45 -12.63
N LYS A 192 -6.52 33.58 -13.21
CA LYS A 192 -7.43 34.57 -13.81
C LYS A 192 -8.24 33.98 -14.96
N THR A 193 -7.61 33.16 -15.80
CA THR A 193 -8.29 32.50 -16.93
C THR A 193 -9.34 31.49 -16.45
N ILE A 194 -9.02 30.71 -15.43
CA ILE A 194 -9.97 29.78 -14.79
C ILE A 194 -11.20 30.57 -14.29
N LYS A 195 -10.96 31.69 -13.61
CA LYS A 195 -12.03 32.56 -13.09
C LYS A 195 -12.85 33.20 -14.21
N SER A 196 -12.21 33.74 -15.25
CA SER A 196 -12.92 34.41 -16.35
C SER A 196 -13.78 33.45 -17.16
N LYS A 197 -13.36 32.19 -17.27
CA LYS A 197 -14.13 31.10 -17.90
C LYS A 197 -15.16 30.45 -16.98
N GLN A 198 -15.29 30.91 -15.73
CA GLN A 198 -16.23 30.37 -14.74
C GLN A 198 -16.07 28.86 -14.53
N LEU A 199 -14.83 28.35 -14.61
CA LEU A 199 -14.53 26.95 -14.36
C LEU A 199 -14.53 26.67 -12.85
N ASP A 200 -15.14 25.55 -12.45
CA ASP A 200 -15.27 25.20 -11.03
C ASP A 200 -14.04 24.50 -10.44
N ILE A 201 -12.91 25.20 -10.48
CA ILE A 201 -11.60 24.72 -10.00
C ILE A 201 -11.27 25.45 -8.69
N GLY A 202 -10.96 24.68 -7.65
CA GLY A 202 -10.67 25.19 -6.31
C GLY A 202 -9.21 25.08 -5.90
N ILE A 203 -8.42 24.28 -6.61
CA ILE A 203 -7.00 24.05 -6.28
C ILE A 203 -6.17 24.11 -7.56
N ILE A 204 -5.09 24.88 -7.52
CA ILE A 204 -4.06 24.88 -8.56
C ILE A 204 -2.79 24.29 -7.96
N GLY A 205 -2.35 23.15 -8.48
CA GLY A 205 -1.05 22.56 -8.18
C GLY A 205 0.04 23.19 -9.05
N VAL A 206 1.11 23.70 -8.43
CA VAL A 206 2.26 24.28 -9.13
C VAL A 206 3.32 23.20 -9.38
N ASP A 207 3.29 22.63 -10.57
CA ASP A 207 4.22 21.64 -11.14
C ASP A 207 4.85 22.18 -12.44
N ASP A 208 6.05 21.83 -12.87
CA ASP A 208 7.22 21.36 -12.13
C ASP A 208 8.31 22.45 -12.28
N GLY A 209 9.33 22.44 -11.43
CA GLY A 209 10.48 23.34 -11.53
C GLY A 209 10.21 24.73 -10.97
N TRP A 210 9.34 24.86 -9.96
CA TRP A 210 9.25 26.08 -9.16
C TRP A 210 10.48 26.27 -8.24
N GLU A 211 11.20 25.18 -7.97
CA GLU A 211 12.40 25.14 -7.16
C GLU A 211 13.65 25.58 -7.92
N THR A 212 14.70 25.98 -7.20
CA THR A 212 16.05 26.23 -7.76
C THR A 212 16.69 24.97 -8.35
N CYS A 213 16.46 23.81 -7.73
CA CYS A 213 16.81 22.48 -8.20
C CYS A 213 15.93 21.45 -7.48
N TYR A 214 15.77 20.26 -8.06
CA TYR A 214 14.84 19.26 -7.54
C TYR A 214 15.16 18.84 -6.10
N GLY A 215 14.14 18.94 -5.24
CA GLY A 215 14.23 18.57 -3.83
C GLY A 215 14.86 19.64 -2.93
N SER A 216 15.18 20.83 -3.45
CA SER A 216 15.71 21.93 -2.63
C SER A 216 14.67 22.53 -1.68
N GLN A 217 13.39 22.41 -2.03
CA GLN A 217 12.23 23.03 -1.38
C GLN A 217 12.34 24.56 -1.29
N ILE A 218 13.10 25.18 -2.20
CA ILE A 218 13.35 26.63 -2.24
C ILE A 218 12.88 27.19 -3.58
N PHE A 219 11.95 28.15 -3.54
CA PHE A 219 11.50 28.86 -4.74
C PHE A 219 12.66 29.51 -5.49
N ASP A 220 12.73 29.27 -6.79
CA ASP A 220 13.58 30.04 -7.68
C ASP A 220 13.05 31.48 -7.76
N LYS A 221 13.75 32.42 -7.12
CA LYS A 221 13.37 33.83 -7.06
C LYS A 221 13.39 34.53 -8.42
N THR A 222 14.03 33.96 -9.44
CA THR A 222 13.95 34.49 -10.80
C THR A 222 12.61 34.17 -11.45
N LYS A 223 12.02 33.01 -11.14
CA LYS A 223 10.73 32.53 -11.66
C LYS A 223 9.56 32.95 -10.77
N PHE A 224 9.77 32.96 -9.46
CA PHE A 224 8.82 33.31 -8.41
C PHE A 224 9.43 34.37 -7.48
N PRO A 225 9.48 35.64 -7.90
CA PRO A 225 10.10 36.71 -7.13
C PRO A 225 9.39 37.02 -5.80
N ASP A 226 8.08 36.79 -5.71
CA ASP A 226 7.29 36.94 -4.48
C ASP A 226 6.16 35.89 -4.40
N PRO A 227 6.49 34.62 -4.06
CA PRO A 227 5.49 33.55 -3.95
C PRO A 227 4.44 33.85 -2.88
N LYS A 228 4.78 34.65 -1.87
CA LYS A 228 3.86 35.00 -0.78
C LYS A 228 2.78 35.96 -1.25
N ALA A 229 3.12 36.93 -2.10
CA ALA A 229 2.12 37.81 -2.71
C ALA A 229 1.29 37.15 -3.82
N MET A 230 1.76 36.03 -4.36
CA MET A 230 1.04 35.25 -5.38
C MET A 230 -0.16 34.48 -4.81
N VAL A 231 -0.04 33.95 -3.59
CA VAL A 231 -1.05 33.15 -2.87
C VAL A 231 -2.03 34.05 -2.13
#